data_AF-A0A9Q0NPH8-F1
#
_entry.id   AF-A0A9Q0NPH8-F1
#
_cell.length_a   1.000
_cell.length_b   1.000
_cell.length_c   1.000
_cell.angle_alpha   90.00
_cell.angle_beta   90.00
_cell.angle_gamma   90.00
#
_symmetry.space_group_name_H-M   'P 1'
#
loop_
_entity.id
_entity.type
_entity.pdbx_description
1 polymer ?
#
loop_
_entity_poly.entity_id
_entity_poly.type
_entity_poly.pdbx_seq_one_letter_code
_entity_poly.pdbx_strand_id
1 'polypeptide(L)'
;MKENLRQLRERGGEGGGKGVRMAGSGSERVAVELCKGINGLDKVVLRGPRGSSAEVYLYGGHVTSWRNDQREELLFVSTKEIFKPPKAIRGGIPICFPQFGSNGSLEQHGFARNKFWSIDTDPPPFPTTSKSFIDLILKPSEEDMQKWPHSYEFRLRVALGNGGDLMLTSRVRNTNADGKPFTFAFAYHTYFSVSDISEVRVEGLETLDYLDNLENKERFTEQGDALTFESEVDKVYLGAPTKIAILDHEKKRTFVLRKDGLPDAVVWNPWDKKAKTMTDFGR
;
A
#
# COMPACT_ATOMS: atom_id res chain seq x y z
N MET A 1 -15.08 -29.73 4.96
CA MET A 1 -14.14 -28.92 5.77
C MET A 1 -14.80 -28.56 7.12
N LYS A 2 -14.99 -29.55 8.00
CA LYS A 2 -15.58 -29.36 9.35
C LYS A 2 -15.00 -30.29 10.43
N GLU A 3 -13.87 -30.96 10.18
CA GLU A 3 -13.47 -32.13 10.99
C GLU A 3 -12.12 -32.01 11.73
N ASN A 4 -11.53 -30.82 11.93
CA ASN A 4 -10.19 -30.73 12.56
C ASN A 4 -10.03 -29.66 13.66
N LEU A 5 -11.09 -29.36 14.43
CA LEU A 5 -11.04 -28.38 15.53
C LEU A 5 -11.56 -28.91 16.88
N ARG A 6 -11.56 -30.23 17.13
CA ARG A 6 -12.18 -30.80 18.33
C ARG A 6 -11.31 -31.69 19.24
N GLN A 7 -9.99 -31.66 19.15
CA GLN A 7 -9.11 -32.53 19.97
C GLN A 7 -8.10 -31.81 20.87
N LEU A 8 -8.45 -30.67 21.47
CA LEU A 8 -7.60 -30.05 22.53
C LEU A 8 -8.40 -29.53 23.72
N ARG A 9 -9.47 -30.22 24.10
CA ARG A 9 -10.23 -29.87 25.31
C ARG A 9 -10.81 -31.11 25.98
N GLU A 10 -9.96 -31.90 26.63
CA GLU A 10 -10.33 -32.81 27.72
C GLU A 10 -9.09 -33.56 28.23
N ARG A 11 -8.45 -33.00 29.27
CA ARG A 11 -7.70 -33.73 30.31
C ARG A 11 -7.18 -32.71 31.34
N GLY A 12 -7.85 -32.64 32.48
CA GLY A 12 -7.46 -31.81 33.61
C GLY A 12 -8.32 -32.14 34.82
N GLY A 13 -8.01 -33.26 35.47
CA GLY A 13 -8.57 -33.66 36.76
C GLY A 13 -7.88 -32.95 37.93
N GLU A 14 -8.58 -32.98 39.07
CA GLU A 14 -8.38 -32.24 40.31
C GLU A 14 -7.05 -32.50 41.04
N GLY A 15 -6.56 -31.48 41.75
CA GLY A 15 -5.47 -31.58 42.72
C GLY A 15 -5.15 -30.22 43.35
N GLY A 16 -5.51 -30.03 44.63
CA GLY A 16 -5.28 -28.80 45.38
C GLY A 16 -3.82 -28.60 45.82
N GLY A 17 -3.38 -27.34 45.87
CA GLY A 17 -2.08 -26.95 46.39
C GLY A 17 -1.89 -25.43 46.39
N LYS A 18 -1.55 -24.86 47.55
CA LYS A 18 -1.36 -23.43 47.80
C LYS A 18 -0.13 -22.85 47.07
N GLY A 19 -0.33 -21.68 46.45
CA GLY A 19 0.62 -20.56 46.40
C GLY A 19 1.81 -20.66 45.44
N VAL A 20 1.77 -19.90 44.33
CA VAL A 20 2.77 -18.90 43.90
C VAL A 20 2.04 -17.92 42.97
N ARG A 21 2.10 -16.61 43.26
CA ARG A 21 1.70 -15.58 42.29
C ARG A 21 2.77 -15.50 41.21
N MET A 22 2.53 -16.09 40.05
CA MET A 22 3.29 -15.80 38.84
C MET A 22 2.65 -14.59 38.15
N ALA A 23 3.37 -13.47 38.17
CA ALA A 23 3.13 -12.38 37.23
C ALA A 23 3.54 -12.84 35.84
N GLY A 24 2.63 -12.77 34.87
CA GLY A 24 2.94 -13.13 33.49
C GLY A 24 1.70 -13.44 32.67
N SER A 25 1.03 -12.41 32.16
CA SER A 25 0.19 -12.56 30.97
C SER A 25 0.43 -11.39 30.03
N GLY A 26 1.66 -11.27 29.54
CA GLY A 26 1.88 -10.60 28.27
C GLY A 26 1.26 -11.50 27.21
N SER A 27 0.03 -11.21 26.78
CA SER A 27 -0.56 -11.85 25.60
C SER A 27 0.40 -11.60 24.44
N GLU A 28 1.08 -12.65 23.97
CA GLU A 28 1.92 -12.59 22.79
C GLU A 28 1.03 -12.12 21.63
N ARG A 29 1.27 -10.91 21.13
CA ARG A 29 0.46 -10.36 20.04
C ARG A 29 0.80 -11.13 18.78
N VAL A 30 -0.21 -11.70 18.13
CA VAL A 30 -0.06 -12.42 16.86
C VAL A 30 0.52 -11.45 15.82
N ALA A 31 1.55 -11.89 15.08
CA ALA A 31 2.24 -11.07 14.08
C ALA A 31 1.32 -10.67 12.91
N VAL A 32 0.33 -11.51 12.59
CA VAL A 32 -0.64 -11.30 11.52
C VAL A 32 -2.04 -11.58 12.06
N GLU A 33 -2.94 -10.61 11.95
CA GLU A 33 -4.29 -10.69 12.49
C GLU A 33 -5.32 -10.32 11.42
N LEU A 34 -6.19 -11.25 11.04
CA LEU A 34 -7.36 -10.96 10.18
C LEU A 34 -8.51 -10.46 11.05
N CYS A 35 -9.04 -9.28 10.73
CA CYS A 35 -10.12 -8.66 11.49
C CYS A 35 -11.01 -7.77 10.60
N LYS A 36 -12.06 -7.20 11.18
CA LYS A 36 -12.95 -6.24 10.52
C LYS A 36 -12.46 -4.82 10.73
N GLY A 37 -12.37 -4.07 9.64
CA GLY A 37 -12.07 -2.65 9.61
C GLY A 37 -13.33 -1.78 9.59
N ILE A 38 -13.16 -0.55 9.10
CA ILE A 38 -14.26 0.42 8.95
C ILE A 38 -15.32 -0.17 8.00
N ASN A 39 -16.60 0.04 8.35
CA ASN A 39 -17.76 -0.52 7.66
C ASN A 39 -17.77 -2.06 7.51
N GLY A 40 -17.04 -2.78 8.35
CA GLY A 40 -17.01 -4.25 8.30
C GLY A 40 -16.25 -4.83 7.10
N LEU A 41 -15.43 -4.03 6.41
CA LEU A 41 -14.51 -4.54 5.40
C LEU A 41 -13.42 -5.40 6.06
N ASP A 42 -13.03 -6.49 5.40
CA ASP A 42 -11.94 -7.33 5.89
C ASP A 42 -10.59 -6.62 5.73
N LYS A 43 -9.81 -6.66 6.83
CA LYS A 43 -8.43 -6.16 6.85
C LYS A 43 -7.52 -7.11 7.60
N VAL A 44 -6.25 -7.09 7.23
CA VAL A 44 -5.17 -7.75 7.93
C VAL A 44 -4.34 -6.70 8.65
N VAL A 45 -4.01 -6.95 9.90
CA VAL A 45 -3.07 -6.14 10.67
C VAL A 45 -1.77 -6.91 10.83
N LEU A 46 -0.69 -6.31 10.34
CA LEU A 46 0.68 -6.79 10.49
C LEU A 46 1.31 -6.09 11.70
N ARG A 47 2.04 -6.84 12.52
CA ARG A 47 2.71 -6.34 13.73
C ARG A 47 4.18 -6.72 13.72
N GLY A 48 5.03 -5.73 13.96
CA GLY A 48 6.46 -5.91 14.15
C GLY A 48 6.80 -6.17 15.62
N PRO A 49 7.95 -6.81 15.90
CA PRO A 49 8.35 -7.16 17.27
C PRO A 49 8.65 -5.94 18.15
N ARG A 50 8.95 -4.78 17.54
CA ARG A 50 9.30 -3.53 18.24
C ARG A 50 8.12 -2.55 18.39
N GLY A 51 6.91 -2.94 17.96
CA GLY A 51 5.70 -2.14 18.12
C GLY A 51 5.19 -1.45 16.84
N SER A 52 5.98 -1.44 15.76
CA SER A 52 5.51 -1.07 14.43
C SER A 52 4.33 -1.93 13.96
N SER A 53 3.49 -1.37 13.08
CA SER A 53 2.33 -2.09 12.53
C SER A 53 1.94 -1.58 11.16
N ALA A 54 1.26 -2.40 10.37
CA ALA A 54 0.61 -1.98 9.13
C ALA A 54 -0.80 -2.54 9.02
N GLU A 55 -1.72 -1.82 8.38
CA GLU A 55 -3.08 -2.29 8.09
C GLU A 55 -3.30 -2.41 6.59
N VAL A 56 -3.76 -3.58 6.16
CA VAL A 56 -3.99 -3.92 4.76
C VAL A 56 -5.44 -4.35 4.57
N TYR A 57 -6.25 -3.55 3.87
CA TYR A 57 -7.61 -3.95 3.51
C TYR A 57 -7.58 -4.92 2.33
N LEU A 58 -8.40 -5.98 2.40
CA LEU A 58 -8.58 -6.88 1.25
C LEU A 58 -9.26 -6.16 0.09
N TYR A 59 -10.09 -5.16 0.39
CA TYR A 59 -10.56 -4.21 -0.60
C TYR A 59 -9.40 -3.34 -1.11
N GLY A 60 -9.13 -3.43 -2.41
CA GLY A 60 -8.05 -2.76 -3.14
C GLY A 60 -6.66 -3.37 -2.94
N GLY A 61 -6.51 -4.41 -2.10
CA GLY A 61 -5.19 -4.87 -1.66
C GLY A 61 -4.43 -3.72 -0.98
N HIS A 62 -5.15 -2.92 -0.20
CA HIS A 62 -4.83 -1.52 0.03
C HIS A 62 -4.21 -1.32 1.40
N VAL A 63 -2.95 -0.87 1.45
CA VAL A 63 -2.31 -0.50 2.72
C VAL A 63 -2.83 0.86 3.16
N THR A 64 -3.43 0.94 4.34
CA THR A 64 -4.11 2.16 4.84
C THR A 64 -3.46 2.77 6.07
N SER A 65 -2.61 2.01 6.77
CA SER A 65 -1.85 2.52 7.91
C SER A 65 -0.49 1.85 7.93
N TRP A 66 0.54 2.60 8.28
CA TRP A 66 1.87 2.12 8.59
C TRP A 66 2.41 2.96 9.75
N ARG A 67 2.70 2.29 10.87
CA ARG A 67 3.17 2.95 12.08
C ARG A 67 4.55 2.48 12.44
N ASN A 68 5.39 3.43 12.83
CA ASN A 68 6.72 3.14 13.37
C ASN A 68 6.63 2.56 14.79
N ASP A 69 7.79 2.27 15.39
CA ASP A 69 7.88 1.71 16.74
C ASP A 69 7.41 2.69 17.83
N GLN A 70 7.33 3.99 17.51
CA GLN A 70 6.75 5.04 18.37
C GLN A 70 5.24 5.22 18.15
N ARG A 71 4.62 4.38 17.30
CA ARG A 71 3.22 4.40 16.90
C ARG A 71 2.79 5.65 16.11
N GLU A 72 3.74 6.41 15.59
CA GLU A 72 3.43 7.52 14.68
C GLU A 72 2.93 6.97 13.35
N GLU A 73 1.87 7.57 12.82
CA GLU A 73 1.35 7.26 11.49
C GLU A 73 2.25 7.84 10.40
N LEU A 74 2.59 7.00 9.43
CA LEU A 74 3.50 7.29 8.33
C LEU A 74 2.78 7.48 7.00
N LEU A 75 1.53 7.01 6.89
CA LEU A 75 0.70 7.17 5.71
C LEU A 75 -0.43 8.17 5.95
N PHE A 76 -0.71 8.99 4.94
CA PHE A 76 -1.88 9.86 4.97
C PHE A 76 -3.10 9.10 4.45
N VAL A 77 -4.18 9.07 5.23
CA VAL A 77 -5.52 8.69 4.78
C VAL A 77 -6.46 9.84 5.09
N SER A 78 -7.30 10.19 4.13
CA SER A 78 -8.24 11.30 4.26
C SER A 78 -9.21 11.07 5.42
N THR A 79 -9.42 12.10 6.23
CA THR A 79 -10.41 12.08 7.32
C THR A 79 -11.86 12.04 6.84
N LYS A 80 -12.11 12.35 5.55
CA LYS A 80 -13.42 12.22 4.89
C LYS A 80 -13.61 10.90 4.17
N GLU A 81 -12.61 10.01 4.19
CA GLU A 81 -12.75 8.70 3.58
C GLU A 81 -13.83 7.89 4.31
N ILE A 82 -14.75 7.32 3.54
CA ILE A 82 -15.90 6.59 4.07
C ILE A 82 -15.73 5.09 4.02
N PHE A 83 -14.70 4.54 3.39
CA PHE A 83 -14.42 3.10 3.25
C PHE A 83 -15.63 2.33 2.70
N LYS A 84 -16.14 2.78 1.54
CA LYS A 84 -17.34 2.21 0.92
C LYS A 84 -17.08 1.81 -0.54
N PRO A 85 -17.01 0.51 -0.84
CA PRO A 85 -17.02 0.01 -2.21
C PRO A 85 -18.23 0.53 -3.00
N PRO A 86 -18.10 0.76 -4.32
CA PRO A 86 -16.94 0.45 -5.16
C PRO A 86 -15.93 1.62 -5.26
N LYS A 87 -16.02 2.65 -4.41
CA LYS A 87 -15.06 3.77 -4.45
C LYS A 87 -13.72 3.36 -3.84
N ALA A 88 -12.63 3.74 -4.50
CA ALA A 88 -11.28 3.53 -4.00
C ALA A 88 -11.05 4.37 -2.72
N ILE A 89 -10.22 3.84 -1.81
CA ILE A 89 -9.86 4.53 -0.56
C ILE A 89 -8.93 5.72 -0.87
N ARG A 90 -9.26 6.91 -0.36
CA ARG A 90 -8.46 8.12 -0.47
C ARG A 90 -7.31 8.15 0.54
N GLY A 91 -6.12 7.76 0.08
CA GLY A 91 -4.87 7.78 0.86
C GLY A 91 -4.26 6.39 1.00
N GLY A 92 -3.27 6.23 1.88
CA GLY A 92 -2.54 4.97 2.04
C GLY A 92 -1.70 4.64 0.81
N ILE A 93 -1.81 3.40 0.31
CA ILE A 93 -1.13 2.93 -0.90
C ILE A 93 -2.14 2.27 -1.85
N PRO A 94 -2.93 3.05 -2.60
CA PRO A 94 -3.76 2.52 -3.68
C PRO A 94 -2.91 1.86 -4.77
N ILE A 95 -3.43 0.76 -5.32
CA ILE A 95 -2.83 0.05 -6.45
C ILE A 95 -3.44 0.54 -7.77
N CYS A 96 -2.62 1.15 -8.62
CA CYS A 96 -2.99 1.50 -9.99
C CYS A 96 -2.68 0.30 -10.89
N PHE A 97 -3.70 -0.33 -11.48
CA PHE A 97 -3.55 -1.42 -12.45
C PHE A 97 -4.88 -1.68 -13.17
N PRO A 98 -4.87 -1.97 -14.48
CA PRO A 98 -3.72 -2.12 -15.39
C PRO A 98 -3.36 -0.81 -16.09
N GLN A 99 -3.83 0.33 -15.58
CA GLN A 99 -3.63 1.65 -16.17
C GLN A 99 -3.15 2.62 -15.10
N PHE A 100 -2.29 3.56 -15.48
CA PHE A 100 -1.95 4.73 -14.67
C PHE A 100 -2.58 5.98 -15.29
N GLY A 101 -3.15 6.85 -14.44
CA GLY A 101 -3.89 8.03 -14.89
C GLY A 101 -4.99 7.66 -15.87
N SER A 102 -5.22 8.55 -16.85
CA SER A 102 -6.17 8.34 -17.94
C SER A 102 -5.46 7.95 -19.26
N ASN A 103 -4.36 7.20 -19.17
CA ASN A 103 -3.50 6.86 -20.31
C ASN A 103 -4.04 5.71 -21.19
N GLY A 104 -5.32 5.37 -21.09
CA GLY A 104 -5.96 4.32 -21.86
C GLY A 104 -7.47 4.40 -21.76
N SER A 105 -8.17 3.35 -22.18
CA SER A 105 -9.64 3.31 -22.26
C SER A 105 -10.34 3.01 -20.93
N LEU A 106 -9.59 2.66 -19.88
CA LEU A 106 -10.16 2.34 -18.58
C LEU A 106 -10.37 3.59 -17.75
N GLU A 107 -11.18 3.46 -16.69
CA GLU A 107 -11.28 4.49 -15.66
C GLU A 107 -9.89 4.87 -15.11
N GLN A 108 -9.79 6.10 -14.60
CA GLN A 108 -8.54 6.64 -14.12
C GLN A 108 -7.88 5.69 -13.10
N HIS A 109 -6.61 5.35 -13.35
CA HIS A 109 -5.80 4.40 -12.57
C HIS A 109 -6.24 2.92 -12.61
N GLY A 110 -7.10 2.56 -13.57
CA GLY A 110 -7.62 1.21 -13.70
C GLY A 110 -8.55 0.84 -12.55
N PHE A 111 -8.60 -0.45 -12.21
CA PHE A 111 -9.66 -1.02 -11.38
C PHE A 111 -9.16 -1.80 -10.15
N ALA A 112 -7.85 -2.05 -10.02
CA ALA A 112 -7.35 -2.96 -8.99
C ALA A 112 -7.64 -2.46 -7.56
N ARG A 113 -7.56 -1.15 -7.34
CA ARG A 113 -7.95 -0.46 -6.10
C ARG A 113 -9.44 -0.47 -5.79
N ASN A 114 -10.29 -0.88 -6.73
CA ASN A 114 -11.75 -0.87 -6.59
C ASN A 114 -12.34 -2.26 -6.31
N LYS A 115 -11.51 -3.29 -6.09
CA LYS A 115 -11.92 -4.69 -6.01
C LYS A 115 -11.46 -5.38 -4.75
N PHE A 116 -12.16 -6.45 -4.38
CA PHE A 116 -11.69 -7.34 -3.33
C PHE A 116 -10.60 -8.27 -3.85
N TRP A 117 -9.47 -8.27 -3.18
CA TRP A 117 -8.39 -9.22 -3.35
C TRP A 117 -8.62 -10.41 -2.42
N SER A 118 -8.20 -11.59 -2.84
CA SER A 118 -8.22 -12.79 -2.00
C SER A 118 -6.87 -12.98 -1.32
N ILE A 119 -6.84 -13.59 -0.14
CA ILE A 119 -5.59 -14.08 0.45
C ILE A 119 -5.08 -15.23 -0.42
N ASP A 120 -3.83 -15.15 -0.88
CA ASP A 120 -3.19 -16.21 -1.65
C ASP A 120 -2.67 -17.29 -0.69
N THR A 121 -3.27 -18.48 -0.75
CA THR A 121 -2.88 -19.62 0.09
C THR A 121 -1.74 -20.45 -0.50
N ASP A 122 -1.37 -20.19 -1.76
CA ASP A 122 -0.25 -20.85 -2.45
C ASP A 122 0.63 -19.80 -3.15
N PRO A 123 1.23 -18.87 -2.38
CA PRO A 123 2.07 -17.84 -2.95
C PRO A 123 3.40 -18.44 -3.42
N PRO A 124 3.95 -17.96 -4.54
CA PRO A 124 5.30 -18.34 -4.93
C PRO A 124 6.31 -17.92 -3.85
N PRO A 125 7.49 -18.55 -3.75
CA PRO A 125 8.50 -18.16 -2.79
C PRO A 125 8.85 -16.68 -2.92
N PHE A 126 8.84 -15.97 -1.79
CA PHE A 126 9.39 -14.63 -1.67
C PHE A 126 10.41 -14.65 -0.54
N PRO A 127 11.61 -14.09 -0.75
CA PRO A 127 12.60 -13.95 0.32
C PRO A 127 12.08 -12.92 1.32
N THR A 128 11.60 -13.37 2.47
CA THR A 128 11.37 -12.50 3.63
C THR A 128 11.87 -13.19 4.88
N THR A 129 12.56 -12.42 5.72
CA THR A 129 13.01 -12.86 7.04
C THR A 129 11.97 -12.56 8.12
N SER A 130 10.95 -11.76 7.79
CA SER A 130 9.85 -11.42 8.69
C SER A 130 8.73 -12.45 8.60
N LYS A 131 8.13 -12.78 9.75
CA LYS A 131 6.89 -13.56 9.84
C LYS A 131 5.63 -12.69 9.73
N SER A 132 5.79 -11.38 9.61
CA SER A 132 4.71 -10.39 9.57
C SER A 132 4.45 -9.97 8.12
N PHE A 133 3.71 -10.79 7.38
CA PHE A 133 3.35 -10.51 5.99
C PHE A 133 1.99 -11.12 5.62
N ILE A 134 1.45 -10.64 4.50
CA ILE A 134 0.27 -11.21 3.85
C ILE A 134 0.51 -11.28 2.34
N ASP A 135 0.08 -12.39 1.73
CA ASP A 135 0.02 -12.55 0.29
C ASP A 135 -1.42 -12.41 -0.18
N LEU A 136 -1.61 -11.58 -1.20
CA LEU A 136 -2.89 -11.29 -1.82
C LEU A 136 -2.82 -11.62 -3.31
N ILE A 137 -3.96 -12.00 -3.89
CA ILE A 137 -4.10 -12.27 -5.31
C ILE A 137 -5.39 -11.64 -5.86
N LEU A 138 -5.25 -10.98 -7.00
CA LEU A 138 -6.34 -10.49 -7.83
C LEU A 138 -6.35 -11.29 -9.15
N LYS A 139 -7.54 -11.76 -9.51
CA LYS A 139 -7.84 -12.45 -10.77
C LYS A 139 -8.95 -11.68 -11.49
N PRO A 140 -9.03 -11.73 -12.83
CA PRO A 140 -10.10 -11.07 -13.56
C PRO A 140 -11.47 -11.62 -13.16
N SER A 141 -12.44 -10.73 -13.00
CA SER A 141 -13.86 -11.06 -12.97
C SER A 141 -14.44 -11.12 -14.40
N GLU A 142 -15.66 -11.60 -14.55
CA GLU A 142 -16.38 -11.54 -15.83
C GLU A 142 -16.55 -10.09 -16.34
N GLU A 143 -16.80 -9.14 -15.43
CA GLU A 143 -16.89 -7.70 -15.75
C GLU A 143 -15.55 -7.16 -16.29
N ASP A 144 -14.43 -7.64 -15.75
CA ASP A 144 -13.10 -7.22 -16.20
C ASP A 144 -12.83 -7.69 -17.61
N MET A 145 -13.20 -8.94 -17.89
CA MET A 145 -13.02 -9.52 -19.21
C MET A 145 -13.84 -8.80 -20.29
N GLN A 146 -14.89 -8.08 -19.91
CA GLN A 146 -15.64 -7.20 -20.84
C GLN A 146 -14.91 -5.88 -21.13
N LYS A 147 -14.22 -5.30 -20.14
CA LYS A 147 -13.55 -3.98 -20.26
C LYS A 147 -12.08 -4.09 -20.72
N TRP A 148 -11.40 -5.14 -20.28
CA TRP A 148 -9.99 -5.43 -20.52
C TRP A 148 -9.81 -6.95 -20.65
N PRO A 149 -9.97 -7.51 -21.88
CA PRO A 149 -10.14 -8.94 -22.13
C PRO A 149 -8.81 -9.71 -22.05
N HIS A 150 -8.18 -9.69 -20.88
CA HIS A 150 -6.93 -10.38 -20.62
C HIS A 150 -7.03 -11.18 -19.33
N SER A 151 -6.58 -12.44 -19.39
CA SER A 151 -6.45 -13.31 -18.23
C SER A 151 -5.10 -13.09 -17.55
N TYR A 152 -5.15 -12.80 -16.25
CA TYR A 152 -3.97 -12.53 -15.46
C TYR A 152 -4.10 -13.06 -14.03
N GLU A 153 -2.96 -13.22 -13.36
CA GLU A 153 -2.89 -13.26 -11.90
C GLU A 153 -2.01 -12.10 -11.45
N PHE A 154 -2.56 -11.19 -10.64
CA PHE A 154 -1.78 -10.15 -9.98
C PHE A 154 -1.63 -10.53 -8.51
N ARG A 155 -0.43 -10.94 -8.12
CA ARG A 155 -0.05 -11.20 -6.73
C ARG A 155 0.62 -10.00 -6.08
N LEU A 156 0.28 -9.72 -4.84
CA LEU A 156 0.84 -8.67 -4.00
C LEU A 156 1.22 -9.27 -2.64
N ARG A 157 2.50 -9.19 -2.27
CA ARG A 157 2.95 -9.40 -0.88
C ARG A 157 3.09 -8.06 -0.19
N VAL A 158 2.48 -7.92 0.98
CA VAL A 158 2.76 -6.81 1.91
C VAL A 158 3.47 -7.41 3.13
N ALA A 159 4.68 -6.93 3.43
CA ALA A 159 5.49 -7.40 4.54
C ALA A 159 5.95 -6.23 5.41
N LEU A 160 5.91 -6.43 6.72
CA LEU A 160 6.47 -5.53 7.71
C LEU A 160 7.75 -6.16 8.25
N GLY A 161 8.89 -5.55 7.94
CA GLY A 161 10.19 -6.00 8.40
C GLY A 161 10.37 -5.85 9.92
N ASN A 162 11.32 -6.61 10.49
CA ASN A 162 11.61 -6.54 11.92
C ASN A 162 12.10 -5.14 12.35
N GLY A 163 12.65 -4.37 11.40
CA GLY A 163 13.08 -2.98 11.57
C GLY A 163 11.97 -1.95 11.41
N GLY A 164 10.73 -2.38 11.17
CA GLY A 164 9.58 -1.50 10.91
C GLY A 164 9.48 -0.99 9.47
N ASP A 165 10.38 -1.43 8.57
CA ASP A 165 10.32 -1.18 7.14
C ASP A 165 9.09 -1.86 6.50
N LEU A 166 8.35 -1.12 5.68
CA LEU A 166 7.21 -1.65 4.94
C LEU A 166 7.65 -2.00 3.50
N MET A 167 7.41 -3.25 3.10
CA MET A 167 7.79 -3.76 1.79
C MET A 167 6.57 -4.28 1.03
N LEU A 168 6.41 -3.83 -0.22
CA LEU A 168 5.37 -4.32 -1.13
C LEU A 168 6.03 -4.95 -2.35
N THR A 169 5.70 -6.20 -2.64
CA THR A 169 6.22 -6.92 -3.81
C THR A 169 5.07 -7.37 -4.70
N SER A 170 5.09 -6.94 -5.96
CA SER A 170 4.04 -7.24 -6.94
C SER A 170 4.57 -8.19 -8.01
N ARG A 171 3.75 -9.15 -8.43
CA ARG A 171 4.03 -10.05 -9.57
C ARG A 171 2.78 -10.19 -10.43
N VAL A 172 2.88 -9.85 -11.71
CA VAL A 172 1.79 -10.03 -12.68
C VAL A 172 2.17 -11.20 -13.60
N ARG A 173 1.31 -12.21 -13.66
CA ARG A 173 1.45 -13.36 -14.54
C ARG A 173 0.38 -13.30 -15.63
N ASN A 174 0.80 -13.43 -16.89
CA ASN A 174 -0.12 -13.66 -17.98
C ASN A 174 -0.64 -15.10 -17.94
N THR A 175 -1.95 -15.27 -17.92
CA THR A 175 -2.62 -16.58 -17.92
C THR A 175 -3.62 -16.74 -19.06
N ASN A 176 -3.46 -15.97 -20.14
CA ASN A 176 -4.21 -16.18 -21.38
C ASN A 176 -4.01 -17.61 -21.89
N ALA A 177 -5.11 -18.33 -22.15
CA ALA A 177 -5.06 -19.70 -22.64
C ALA A 177 -4.40 -19.82 -24.02
N ASP A 178 -4.52 -18.77 -24.85
CA ASP A 178 -3.89 -18.68 -26.17
C ASP A 178 -2.45 -18.12 -26.11
N GLY A 179 -1.94 -17.82 -24.93
CA GLY A 179 -0.59 -17.29 -24.72
C GLY A 179 -0.37 -15.87 -25.23
N LYS A 180 -1.40 -15.16 -25.69
CA LYS A 180 -1.23 -13.80 -26.24
C LYS A 180 -0.71 -12.85 -25.17
N PRO A 181 0.31 -12.03 -25.47
CA PRO A 181 0.79 -11.00 -24.54
C PRO A 181 -0.24 -9.89 -24.37
N PHE A 182 -0.15 -9.17 -23.26
CA PHE A 182 -0.87 -7.92 -23.02
C PHE A 182 0.07 -6.87 -22.41
N THR A 183 -0.27 -5.61 -22.58
CA THR A 183 0.46 -4.48 -22.00
C THR A 183 -0.32 -3.89 -20.84
N PHE A 184 0.37 -3.40 -19.83
CA PHE A 184 -0.24 -2.73 -18.69
C PHE A 184 0.71 -1.69 -18.11
N ALA A 185 0.13 -0.74 -17.36
CA ALA A 185 0.86 0.13 -16.46
C ALA A 185 0.50 -0.23 -15.01
N PHE A 186 1.45 0.01 -14.11
CA PHE A 186 1.32 -0.30 -12.69
C PHE A 186 1.97 0.79 -11.85
N ALA A 187 1.34 1.16 -10.74
CA ALA A 187 1.94 2.06 -9.75
C ALA A 187 1.43 1.79 -8.33
N TYR A 188 2.32 2.00 -7.35
CA TYR A 188 1.95 2.18 -5.95
C TYR A 188 1.73 3.67 -5.69
N HIS A 189 0.48 4.09 -5.50
CA HIS A 189 0.13 5.51 -5.35
C HIS A 189 0.31 5.99 -3.90
N THR A 190 1.50 5.85 -3.33
CA THR A 190 1.77 6.05 -1.90
C THR A 190 1.53 7.49 -1.42
N TYR A 191 0.69 7.64 -0.39
CA TYR A 191 0.44 8.91 0.30
C TYR A 191 1.22 8.93 1.63
N PHE A 192 2.32 9.65 1.67
CA PHE A 192 3.06 9.84 2.93
C PHE A 192 2.37 10.89 3.80
N SER A 193 2.21 10.59 5.09
CA SER A 193 1.85 11.61 6.08
C SER A 193 3.08 12.45 6.33
N VAL A 194 3.00 13.76 6.10
CA VAL A 194 4.04 14.76 6.42
C VAL A 194 3.49 15.76 7.43
N SER A 195 4.33 16.58 8.06
CA SER A 195 3.87 17.60 9.00
C SER A 195 3.27 18.82 8.31
N ASP A 196 4.08 19.51 7.51
CA ASP A 196 3.76 20.71 6.73
C ASP A 196 4.44 20.56 5.37
N ILE A 197 3.65 20.63 4.30
CA ILE A 197 4.13 20.46 2.94
C ILE A 197 5.16 21.53 2.52
N SER A 198 5.11 22.73 3.12
CA SER A 198 6.07 23.80 2.84
C SER A 198 7.47 23.51 3.41
N GLU A 199 7.56 22.62 4.39
CA GLU A 199 8.81 22.17 5.04
C GLU A 199 9.26 20.78 4.56
N VAL A 200 8.69 20.30 3.44
CA VAL A 200 9.05 19.01 2.83
C VAL A 200 9.92 19.20 1.60
N ARG A 201 10.96 18.36 1.50
CA ARG A 201 11.84 18.28 0.33
C ARG A 201 11.88 16.86 -0.20
N VAL A 202 11.92 16.71 -1.53
CA VAL A 202 12.15 15.42 -2.19
C VAL A 202 13.50 15.45 -2.91
N GLU A 203 14.38 14.54 -2.53
CA GLU A 203 15.74 14.38 -3.07
C GLU A 203 15.88 13.06 -3.85
N GLY A 204 16.82 13.04 -4.79
CA GLY A 204 17.07 11.96 -5.74
C GLY A 204 16.33 12.12 -7.07
N LEU A 205 15.77 13.30 -7.35
CA LEU A 205 15.06 13.61 -8.60
C LEU A 205 15.73 14.74 -9.39
N GLU A 206 16.88 15.22 -8.92
CA GLU A 206 17.62 16.32 -9.50
C GLU A 206 18.07 15.96 -10.92
N THR A 207 18.06 16.92 -11.84
CA THR A 207 18.51 16.75 -13.24
C THR A 207 17.71 15.76 -14.09
N LEU A 208 16.64 15.16 -13.55
CA LEU A 208 15.80 14.22 -14.28
C LEU A 208 14.79 14.93 -15.17
N ASP A 209 14.51 14.31 -16.31
CA ASP A 209 13.36 14.67 -17.13
C ASP A 209 12.06 14.24 -16.44
N TYR A 210 11.06 15.11 -16.48
CA TYR A 210 9.69 14.79 -16.06
C TYR A 210 8.67 15.26 -17.09
N LEU A 211 7.51 14.60 -17.09
CA LEU A 211 6.31 15.07 -17.78
C LEU A 211 5.43 15.80 -16.76
N ASP A 212 5.03 17.03 -17.06
CA ASP A 212 4.15 17.80 -16.18
C ASP A 212 2.68 17.65 -16.59
N ASN A 213 1.89 16.98 -15.76
CA ASN A 213 0.46 16.77 -16.06
C ASN A 213 -0.36 18.06 -16.00
N LEU A 214 0.14 19.13 -15.39
CA LEU A 214 -0.50 20.45 -15.37
C LEU A 214 -0.24 21.24 -16.66
N GLU A 215 0.87 20.95 -17.35
CA GLU A 215 1.27 21.57 -18.62
C GLU A 215 1.13 20.57 -19.79
N ASN A 216 -0.02 19.89 -19.88
CA ASN A 216 -0.36 18.97 -20.99
C ASN A 216 0.69 17.86 -21.25
N LYS A 217 1.41 17.42 -20.21
CA LYS A 217 2.50 16.44 -20.29
C LYS A 217 3.70 16.94 -21.11
N GLU A 218 3.91 18.24 -21.15
CA GLU A 218 5.16 18.81 -21.65
C GLU A 218 6.33 18.28 -20.83
N ARG A 219 7.47 18.09 -21.51
CA ARG A 219 8.68 17.55 -20.92
C ARG A 219 9.57 18.69 -20.44
N PHE A 220 9.98 18.61 -19.18
CA PHE A 220 10.93 19.53 -18.55
C PHE A 220 12.05 18.74 -17.88
N THR A 221 13.11 19.43 -17.44
CA THR A 221 14.20 18.85 -16.66
C THR A 221 14.27 19.54 -15.30
N GLU A 222 14.32 18.78 -14.21
CA GLU A 222 14.41 19.31 -12.86
C GLU A 222 15.76 20.02 -12.63
N GLN A 223 15.70 21.28 -12.19
CA GLN A 223 16.88 22.13 -12.01
C GLN A 223 17.24 22.34 -10.54
N GLY A 224 16.29 22.11 -9.62
CA GLY A 224 16.54 22.30 -8.19
C GLY A 224 17.38 21.18 -7.58
N ASP A 225 18.15 21.51 -6.54
CA ASP A 225 18.87 20.54 -5.71
C ASP A 225 17.92 19.61 -4.93
N ALA A 226 16.66 20.02 -4.77
CA ALA A 226 15.57 19.20 -4.25
C ALA A 226 14.24 19.78 -4.75
N LEU A 227 13.23 18.92 -4.93
CA LEU A 227 11.87 19.36 -5.21
C LEU A 227 11.21 19.88 -3.92
N THR A 228 10.66 21.09 -3.99
CA THR A 228 9.87 21.75 -2.95
C THR A 228 8.45 22.02 -3.46
N PHE A 229 7.55 22.43 -2.55
CA PHE A 229 6.12 22.58 -2.84
C PHE A 229 5.63 23.98 -2.50
N GLU A 230 5.41 24.81 -3.53
CA GLU A 230 4.83 26.15 -3.39
C GLU A 230 3.45 26.28 -4.08
N SER A 231 3.04 25.23 -4.80
CA SER A 231 1.83 25.17 -5.62
C SER A 231 1.38 23.71 -5.84
N GLU A 232 0.34 23.52 -6.68
CA GLU A 232 -0.04 22.18 -7.16
C GLU A 232 1.12 21.56 -7.95
N VAL A 233 1.41 20.28 -7.67
CA VAL A 233 2.46 19.51 -8.34
C VAL A 233 1.82 18.22 -8.85
N ASP A 234 2.05 17.90 -10.12
CA ASP A 234 1.67 16.62 -10.72
C ASP A 234 2.70 16.22 -11.79
N LYS A 235 3.86 15.77 -11.33
CA LYS A 235 5.04 15.49 -12.17
C LYS A 235 5.32 13.99 -12.25
N VAL A 236 5.59 13.49 -13.45
CA VAL A 236 6.03 12.11 -13.72
C VAL A 236 7.50 12.12 -14.13
N TYR A 237 8.39 11.82 -13.19
CA TYR A 237 9.82 11.69 -13.42
C TYR A 237 10.14 10.37 -14.12
N LEU A 238 10.87 10.47 -15.24
CA LEU A 238 11.20 9.34 -16.11
C LEU A 238 12.55 8.74 -15.71
N GLY A 239 12.63 7.42 -15.62
CA GLY A 239 13.91 6.76 -15.32
C GLY A 239 14.50 7.15 -13.95
N ALA A 240 13.65 7.45 -12.97
CA ALA A 240 14.03 7.83 -11.62
C ALA A 240 14.93 6.76 -10.96
N PRO A 241 15.83 7.15 -10.04
CA PRO A 241 16.73 6.20 -9.37
C PRO A 241 15.97 5.21 -8.49
N THR A 242 16.67 4.17 -8.06
CA THR A 242 16.11 3.15 -7.16
C THR A 242 15.93 3.64 -5.72
N LYS A 243 16.46 4.82 -5.37
CA LYS A 243 16.34 5.44 -4.05
C LYS A 243 15.88 6.89 -4.20
N ILE A 244 14.81 7.25 -3.49
CA ILE A 244 14.29 8.62 -3.36
C ILE A 244 14.15 8.91 -1.86
N ALA A 245 14.48 10.13 -1.43
CA ALA A 245 14.34 10.56 -0.05
C ALA A 245 13.30 11.69 0.07
N ILE A 246 12.43 11.60 1.07
CA ILE A 246 11.45 12.65 1.39
C ILE A 246 11.77 13.14 2.79
N LEU A 247 12.28 14.35 2.90
CA LEU A 247 12.70 14.97 4.16
C LEU A 247 11.53 15.79 4.70
N ASP A 248 11.15 15.51 5.94
CA ASP A 248 10.12 16.22 6.69
C ASP A 248 10.86 16.92 7.85
N HIS A 249 11.16 18.21 7.64
CA HIS A 249 12.06 18.96 8.52
C HIS A 249 11.49 19.19 9.91
N GLU A 250 10.21 19.50 10.02
CA GLU A 250 9.55 19.79 11.30
C GLU A 250 9.48 18.55 12.19
N LYS A 251 9.13 17.37 11.64
CA LYS A 251 9.18 16.10 12.38
C LYS A 251 10.57 15.49 12.45
N LYS A 252 11.59 16.12 11.84
CA LYS A 252 12.99 15.67 11.83
C LYS A 252 13.13 14.22 11.39
N ARG A 253 12.44 13.85 10.32
CA ARG A 253 12.43 12.48 9.79
C ARG A 253 12.63 12.46 8.28
N THR A 254 13.00 11.30 7.78
CA THR A 254 13.18 11.07 6.35
C THR A 254 12.51 9.76 5.97
N PHE A 255 11.59 9.81 5.01
CA PHE A 255 11.14 8.61 4.32
C PHE A 255 12.18 8.25 3.26
N VAL A 256 12.61 7.00 3.26
CA VAL A 256 13.55 6.50 2.26
C VAL A 256 12.82 5.45 1.42
N LEU A 257 12.41 5.85 0.23
CA LEU A 257 11.78 4.95 -0.74
C LEU A 257 12.85 4.17 -1.48
N ARG A 258 12.69 2.84 -1.55
CA ARG A 258 13.47 1.95 -2.42
C ARG A 258 12.55 1.28 -3.42
N LYS A 259 12.90 1.36 -4.70
CA LYS A 259 12.12 0.76 -5.79
C LYS A 259 13.00 -0.08 -6.70
N ASP A 260 12.42 -1.17 -7.19
CA ASP A 260 12.99 -2.06 -8.19
C ASP A 260 11.89 -2.43 -9.19
N GLY A 261 12.24 -2.59 -10.47
CA GLY A 261 11.28 -2.85 -11.56
C GLY A 261 10.24 -1.75 -11.81
N LEU A 262 10.40 -0.58 -11.20
CA LEU A 262 9.54 0.60 -11.34
C LEU A 262 10.42 1.76 -11.83
N PRO A 263 10.53 2.01 -13.14
CA PRO A 263 11.46 3.00 -13.66
C PRO A 263 11.03 4.44 -13.31
N ASP A 264 9.74 4.72 -13.30
CA ASP A 264 9.22 6.08 -13.12
C ASP A 264 8.87 6.39 -11.66
N ALA A 265 8.83 7.68 -11.32
CA ALA A 265 8.35 8.17 -10.03
C ALA A 265 7.39 9.35 -10.23
N VAL A 266 6.26 9.32 -9.54
CA VAL A 266 5.28 10.40 -9.60
C VAL A 266 5.34 11.18 -8.30
N VAL A 267 5.45 12.50 -8.40
CA VAL A 267 5.26 13.40 -7.27
C VAL A 267 3.99 14.20 -7.49
N TRP A 268 3.07 14.09 -6.53
CA TRP A 268 1.77 14.71 -6.61
C TRP A 268 1.39 15.37 -5.30
N ASN A 269 0.98 16.63 -5.37
CA ASN A 269 0.29 17.34 -4.30
C ASN A 269 -0.83 18.19 -4.89
N PRO A 270 -2.10 18.00 -4.49
CA PRO A 270 -3.23 18.72 -5.06
C PRO A 270 -3.25 20.22 -4.71
N TRP A 271 -2.46 20.65 -3.72
CA TRP A 271 -2.56 21.99 -3.16
C TRP A 271 -3.99 22.34 -2.70
N ASP A 272 -4.24 23.61 -2.41
CA ASP A 272 -5.48 24.03 -1.75
C ASP A 272 -6.71 23.99 -2.69
N LYS A 273 -6.60 24.49 -3.92
CA LYS A 273 -7.72 24.60 -4.86
C LYS A 273 -8.24 23.24 -5.29
N LYS A 274 -7.36 22.33 -5.74
CA LYS A 274 -7.77 20.98 -6.15
C LYS A 274 -8.31 20.19 -4.97
N ALA A 275 -7.65 20.23 -3.81
CA ALA A 275 -8.11 19.50 -2.63
C ALA A 275 -9.55 19.90 -2.22
N LYS A 276 -9.92 21.18 -2.33
CA LYS A 276 -11.29 21.67 -2.06
C LYS A 276 -12.35 21.07 -2.99
N THR A 277 -11.99 20.69 -4.22
CA THR A 277 -12.91 20.05 -5.18
C THR A 277 -13.09 18.55 -4.93
N MET A 278 -12.20 17.93 -4.15
CA MET A 278 -12.22 16.51 -3.85
C MET A 278 -13.12 16.26 -2.64
N THR A 279 -14.34 15.79 -2.89
CA THR A 279 -15.35 15.58 -1.82
C THR A 279 -14.93 14.56 -0.77
N ASP A 280 -14.08 13.61 -1.16
CA ASP A 280 -13.50 12.57 -0.31
C ASP A 280 -12.18 12.98 0.36
N PHE A 281 -11.72 14.23 0.22
CA PHE A 281 -10.45 14.72 0.76
C PHE A 281 -10.64 15.60 2.01
N GLY A 282 -10.00 15.19 3.11
CA GLY A 282 -9.95 15.88 4.39
C GLY A 282 -8.58 15.71 5.04
N ARG A 283 -8.19 16.71 5.85
CA ARG A 283 -6.98 16.69 6.68
C ARG A 283 -7.28 16.13 8.05
#